data_AF-A0A7J9ZQ56-F1
#
_entry.id   AF-A0A7J9ZQ56-F1
#
_cell.length_a   1.000
_cell.length_b   1.000
_cell.length_c   1.000
_cell.angle_alpha   90.00
_cell.angle_beta   90.00
_cell.angle_gamma   90.00
#
_symmetry.space_group_name_H-M   'P 1'
#
loop_
_entity.id
_entity.type
_entity.pdbx_description
1 polymer ?
#
loop_
_entity_poly.entity_id
_entity_poly.type
_entity_poly.pdbx_seq_one_letter_code
_entity_poly.pdbx_strand_id
1 'polypeptide(L)'
;MLWTFCRTTPSSPVSLGAPASSPTYGPSAPPPPPSFSCTPRPRSPHPYSFQAVGFSLADMLTDYTAARQLLRHGAELLDAGAPAGPGASMAKLFASEAAVRNTGRAVQILGGSGFIRGVEAERLYRDARITTIYEGTSEVQRLILSRALLK
;
A
#
# COMPACT_ATOMS: atom_id res chain seq x y z
N MET A 1 -2.05 -21.86 7.28
CA MET A 1 -1.57 -22.20 5.93
C MET A 1 -0.58 -21.15 5.50
N LEU A 2 0.71 -21.39 5.78
CA LEU A 2 1.79 -20.46 5.48
C LEU A 2 2.16 -20.54 4.00
N TRP A 3 2.03 -19.43 3.30
CA TRP A 3 2.76 -19.17 2.07
C TRP A 3 4.22 -18.88 2.45
N THR A 4 5.00 -19.94 2.68
CA THR A 4 6.43 -19.82 2.99
C THR A 4 7.20 -19.58 1.70
N PHE A 5 7.32 -18.31 1.32
CA PHE A 5 8.16 -17.89 0.22
C PHE A 5 9.63 -18.12 0.60
N CYS A 6 10.19 -19.23 0.12
CA CYS A 6 11.58 -19.62 0.30
C CYS A 6 12.45 -18.74 -0.60
N ARG A 7 13.17 -17.75 -0.03
CA ARG A 7 14.23 -17.09 -0.80
C ARG A 7 15.44 -18.03 -0.88
N THR A 8 15.89 -18.30 -2.10
CA THR A 8 17.24 -18.77 -2.40
C THR A 8 18.24 -17.72 -1.93
N THR A 9 18.66 -17.78 -0.68
CA THR A 9 19.92 -17.12 -0.29
C THR A 9 21.03 -18.15 -0.51
N PRO A 10 22.04 -17.87 -1.36
CA PRO A 10 23.20 -18.74 -1.46
C PRO A 10 23.86 -18.77 -0.08
N SER A 11 24.12 -19.98 0.41
CA SER A 11 24.55 -20.31 1.77
C SER A 11 26.01 -20.01 2.06
N SER A 12 26.48 -18.80 1.75
CA SER A 12 27.69 -18.29 2.39
C SER A 12 27.65 -16.76 2.52
N PRO A 13 27.86 -16.20 3.72
CA PRO A 13 28.51 -14.91 3.77
C PRO A 13 29.89 -15.11 3.15
N VAL A 14 30.27 -14.31 2.16
CA VAL A 14 31.67 -14.22 1.73
C VAL A 14 32.44 -13.57 2.89
N SER A 15 32.77 -14.39 3.90
CA SER A 15 33.76 -14.06 4.91
C SER A 15 35.12 -14.13 4.22
N LEU A 16 35.65 -12.97 3.83
CA LEU A 16 37.08 -12.79 3.58
C LEU A 16 37.84 -13.22 4.85
N GLY A 17 38.32 -14.45 4.89
CA GLY A 17 39.16 -14.94 5.98
C GLY A 17 38.93 -16.39 6.35
N ALA A 18 39.38 -17.33 5.52
CA ALA A 18 39.79 -18.66 5.97
C ALA A 18 40.93 -19.17 5.07
N PRO A 19 42.03 -19.66 5.65
CA PRO A 19 43.23 -20.04 4.91
C PRO A 19 43.00 -21.27 4.02
N ALA A 20 43.65 -21.23 2.87
CA ALA A 20 43.65 -22.26 1.85
C ALA A 20 44.14 -23.62 2.39
N SER A 21 43.20 -24.55 2.61
CA SER A 21 43.47 -25.97 2.45
C SER A 21 42.23 -26.64 1.86
N SER A 22 41.93 -26.30 0.60
CA SER A 22 40.99 -27.07 -0.20
C SER A 22 41.67 -28.37 -0.65
N PRO A 23 41.04 -29.54 -0.49
CA PRO A 23 41.48 -30.74 -1.17
C PRO A 23 41.24 -30.53 -2.67
N THR A 24 42.21 -30.97 -3.45
CA THR A 24 42.23 -31.00 -4.92
C THR A 24 40.89 -31.42 -5.54
N TYR A 25 40.12 -30.46 -6.03
CA TYR A 25 39.06 -30.71 -7.00
C TYR A 25 39.65 -30.54 -8.39
N GLY A 26 39.68 -31.63 -9.17
CA GLY A 26 40.15 -31.63 -10.56
C GLY A 26 39.28 -30.75 -11.49
N PRO A 27 39.75 -30.46 -12.72
CA PRO A 27 39.22 -29.41 -13.59
C PRO A 27 37.86 -29.70 -14.26
N SER A 28 37.00 -30.58 -13.73
CA SER A 28 35.75 -31.00 -14.42
C SER A 28 34.51 -31.23 -13.55
N ALA A 29 34.49 -30.83 -12.28
CA ALA A 29 33.27 -31.00 -11.47
C ALA A 29 32.31 -29.81 -11.64
N PRO A 30 31.04 -30.03 -12.03
CA PRO A 30 30.03 -28.97 -12.01
C PRO A 30 29.80 -28.49 -10.57
N PRO A 31 29.45 -27.20 -10.37
CA PRO A 31 29.21 -26.67 -9.03
C PRO A 31 28.10 -27.49 -8.33
N PRO A 32 28.23 -27.76 -7.02
CA PRO A 32 27.20 -28.52 -6.30
C PRO A 32 25.84 -27.80 -6.40
N PRO A 33 24.73 -28.54 -6.51
CA PRO A 33 23.41 -27.93 -6.54
C PRO A 33 23.19 -27.13 -5.25
N PRO A 34 22.55 -25.94 -5.31
CA PRO A 34 22.28 -25.16 -4.12
C PRO A 34 21.49 -26.01 -3.12
N SER A 35 22.05 -26.25 -1.94
CA SER A 35 21.42 -27.03 -0.89
C SER A 35 20.35 -26.17 -0.21
N PHE A 36 19.08 -26.50 -0.47
CA PHE A 36 17.93 -25.85 0.16
C PHE A 36 17.81 -26.34 1.61
N SER A 37 18.52 -25.69 2.53
CA SER A 37 18.28 -25.91 3.96
C SER A 37 17.03 -25.13 4.38
N CYS A 38 15.99 -25.85 4.80
CA CYS A 38 14.76 -25.27 5.31
C CYS A 38 14.99 -24.86 6.78
N THR A 39 15.76 -23.79 6.99
CA THR A 39 15.92 -23.24 8.35
C THR A 39 14.69 -22.40 8.71
N PRO A 40 14.08 -22.59 9.89
CA PRO A 40 13.00 -21.72 10.34
C PRO A 40 13.53 -20.29 10.50
N ARG A 41 12.89 -19.32 9.86
CA ARG A 41 13.23 -17.92 10.07
C ARG A 41 12.83 -17.53 11.49
N PRO A 42 13.63 -16.72 12.22
CA PRO A 42 13.14 -16.07 13.42
C PRO A 42 11.87 -15.26 13.10
N ARG A 43 10.93 -15.24 14.05
CA ARG A 43 9.68 -14.49 13.93
C ARG A 43 10.01 -13.05 13.54
N SER A 44 9.41 -12.57 12.45
CA SER A 44 9.59 -11.18 12.04
C SER A 44 9.13 -10.25 13.16
N PRO A 45 9.81 -9.10 13.36
CA PRO A 45 9.28 -8.08 14.25
C PRO A 45 7.92 -7.61 13.74
N HIS A 46 7.16 -6.97 14.63
CA HIS A 46 5.79 -6.56 14.33
C HIS A 46 5.71 -5.73 13.04
N PRO A 47 4.62 -5.82 12.26
CA PRO A 47 4.56 -5.18 10.93
C PRO A 47 4.82 -3.66 10.97
N TYR A 48 4.51 -3.00 12.08
CA TYR A 48 4.75 -1.57 12.29
C TYR A 48 6.22 -1.18 12.52
N SER A 49 7.13 -2.13 12.79
CA SER A 49 8.56 -1.82 12.88
C SER A 49 9.24 -1.73 11.52
N PHE A 50 8.56 -2.11 10.43
CA PHE A 50 9.11 -1.98 9.08
C PHE A 50 8.90 -0.55 8.57
N GLN A 51 9.99 0.08 8.12
CA GLN A 51 9.98 1.45 7.62
C GLN A 51 8.97 1.66 6.48
N ALA A 52 8.84 0.69 5.57
CA ALA A 52 7.89 0.75 4.45
C ALA A 52 6.42 0.78 4.91
N VAL A 53 6.09 0.06 5.98
CA VAL A 53 4.74 0.10 6.57
C VAL A 53 4.51 1.45 7.25
N GLY A 54 5.54 1.98 7.94
CA GLY A 54 5.49 3.32 8.52
C GLY A 54 5.21 4.42 7.50
N PHE A 55 5.88 4.38 6.33
CA PHE A 55 5.62 5.32 5.24
C PHE A 55 4.20 5.22 4.70
N SER A 56 3.70 4.00 4.49
CA SER A 56 2.33 3.77 4.01
C SER A 56 1.29 4.33 4.99
N LEU A 57 1.52 4.17 6.30
CA LEU A 57 0.64 4.71 7.34
C LEU A 57 0.69 6.25 7.39
N ALA A 58 1.87 6.84 7.22
CA ALA A 58 2.03 8.30 7.15
C ALA A 58 1.27 8.89 5.96
N ASP A 59 1.36 8.26 4.79
CA ASP A 59 0.59 8.67 3.62
C ASP A 59 -0.92 8.56 3.85
N MET A 60 -1.38 7.46 4.45
CA MET A 60 -2.80 7.25 4.75
C MET A 60 -3.35 8.32 5.70
N LEU A 61 -2.58 8.71 6.71
CA LEU A 61 -2.93 9.78 7.63
C LEU A 61 -2.99 11.14 6.93
N THR A 62 -2.04 11.39 6.03
CA THR A 62 -1.98 12.62 5.24
C THR A 62 -3.20 12.73 4.32
N ASP A 63 -3.51 11.66 3.60
CA ASP A 63 -4.69 11.54 2.74
C ASP A 63 -5.99 11.76 3.54
N TYR A 64 -6.12 11.13 4.72
CA TYR A 64 -7.28 11.32 5.60
C TYR A 64 -7.43 12.77 6.07
N THR A 65 -6.32 13.38 6.50
CA THR A 65 -6.33 14.76 7.01
C THR A 65 -6.69 15.74 5.91
N ALA A 66 -6.12 15.58 4.72
CA ALA A 66 -6.44 16.40 3.55
C ALA A 66 -7.92 16.28 3.17
N ALA A 67 -8.47 15.06 3.11
CA ALA A 67 -9.88 14.84 2.79
C ALA A 67 -10.81 15.51 3.83
N ARG A 68 -10.47 15.40 5.12
CA ARG A 68 -11.24 16.02 6.20
C ARG A 68 -11.22 17.54 6.11
N GLN A 69 -10.08 18.14 5.77
CA GLN A 69 -9.98 19.59 5.61
C GLN A 69 -10.76 20.09 4.40
N LEU A 70 -10.74 19.38 3.27
CA LEU A 70 -11.53 19.74 2.09
C LEU A 70 -13.04 19.68 2.38
N LEU A 71 -13.49 18.67 3.13
CA LEU A 71 -14.90 18.57 3.55
C LEU A 71 -15.30 19.73 4.46
N ARG A 72 -14.45 20.08 5.43
CA ARG A 72 -14.69 21.23 6.33
C ARG A 72 -14.75 22.54 5.56
N HIS A 73 -13.82 22.74 4.63
CA HIS A 73 -13.83 23.92 3.78
C HIS A 73 -15.12 24.03 2.96
N GLY A 74 -15.61 22.92 2.39
CA GLY A 74 -16.90 22.89 1.70
C GLY A 74 -18.08 23.25 2.63
N ALA A 75 -18.07 22.78 3.87
CA ALA A 75 -19.08 23.13 4.87
C ALA A 75 -19.01 24.61 5.28
N GLU A 76 -17.82 25.14 5.52
CA GLU A 76 -17.61 26.56 5.82
C GLU A 76 -18.12 27.48 4.71
N LEU A 77 -17.92 27.10 3.44
CA LEU A 77 -18.47 27.84 2.31
C LEU A 77 -20.01 27.81 2.28
N LEU A 78 -20.62 26.65 2.61
CA LEU A 78 -22.08 26.53 2.71
C LEU A 78 -22.63 27.43 3.82
N ASP A 79 -22.01 27.40 5.00
CA ASP A 79 -22.41 28.19 6.15
C ASP A 79 -22.26 29.70 5.89
N ALA A 80 -21.24 30.10 5.12
CA ALA A 80 -21.02 31.48 4.70
C ALA A 80 -21.96 31.96 3.58
N GLY A 81 -22.83 31.09 3.03
CA GLY A 81 -23.68 31.41 1.88
C GLY A 81 -22.90 31.63 0.58
N ALA A 82 -21.63 31.20 0.55
CA ALA A 82 -20.76 31.27 -0.62
C ALA A 82 -21.07 30.13 -1.61
N PRO A 83 -20.68 30.24 -2.89
CA PRO A 83 -20.88 29.17 -3.86
C PRO A 83 -20.04 27.92 -3.50
N ALA A 84 -20.67 26.97 -2.82
CA ALA A 84 -20.02 25.75 -2.34
C ALA A 84 -19.92 24.62 -3.37
N GLY A 85 -20.57 24.76 -4.54
CA GLY A 85 -20.56 23.76 -5.61
C GLY A 85 -19.16 23.22 -5.96
N PRO A 86 -18.18 24.08 -6.33
CA PRO A 86 -16.82 23.62 -6.63
C PRO A 86 -16.10 23.04 -5.40
N GLY A 87 -16.28 23.62 -4.21
CA GLY A 87 -15.68 23.11 -2.98
C GLY A 87 -16.16 21.70 -2.62
N ALA A 88 -17.46 21.44 -2.77
CA ALA A 88 -18.07 20.14 -2.54
C ALA A 88 -17.59 19.10 -3.57
N SER A 89 -17.53 19.46 -4.86
CA SER A 89 -16.98 18.59 -5.90
C SER A 89 -15.51 18.22 -5.65
N MET A 90 -14.70 19.17 -5.19
CA MET A 90 -13.30 18.94 -4.84
C MET A 90 -13.15 17.99 -3.65
N ALA A 91 -13.93 18.22 -2.60
CA ALA A 91 -13.92 17.36 -1.41
C ALA A 91 -14.33 15.93 -1.75
N LYS A 92 -15.40 15.75 -2.53
CA LYS A 92 -15.89 14.43 -2.96
C LYS A 92 -14.86 13.68 -3.81
N LEU A 93 -14.28 14.37 -4.80
CA LEU A 93 -13.29 13.79 -5.71
C LEU A 93 -12.07 13.30 -4.91
N PHE A 94 -11.53 14.14 -4.03
CA PHE A 94 -10.34 13.77 -3.27
C PHE A 94 -10.62 12.67 -2.25
N ALA A 95 -11.73 12.76 -1.51
CA ALA A 95 -12.08 11.81 -0.46
C ALA A 95 -12.32 10.40 -1.04
N SER A 96 -13.03 10.29 -2.17
CA SER A 96 -13.31 8.99 -2.80
C SER A 96 -12.03 8.32 -3.33
N GLU A 97 -11.16 9.07 -4.00
CA GLU A 97 -9.90 8.52 -4.51
C GLU A 97 -8.92 8.17 -3.38
N ALA A 98 -8.86 9.00 -2.33
CA ALA A 98 -8.07 8.71 -1.13
C ALA A 98 -8.57 7.44 -0.42
N ALA A 99 -9.88 7.23 -0.33
CA ALA A 99 -10.44 6.02 0.27
C ALA A 99 -10.00 4.75 -0.47
N VAL A 100 -10.02 4.76 -1.80
CA VAL A 100 -9.54 3.63 -2.62
C VAL A 100 -8.04 3.39 -2.41
N ARG A 101 -7.21 4.45 -2.42
CA ARG A 101 -5.76 4.31 -2.17
C ARG A 101 -5.48 3.73 -0.79
N ASN A 102 -6.14 4.25 0.24
CA ASN A 102 -5.91 3.87 1.63
C ASN A 102 -6.37 2.45 1.93
N THR A 103 -7.52 2.04 1.40
CA THR A 103 -8.00 0.66 1.53
C THR A 103 -7.11 -0.33 0.76
N GLY A 104 -6.59 0.05 -0.42
CA GLY A 104 -5.61 -0.75 -1.15
C GLY A 104 -4.30 -0.93 -0.37
N ARG A 105 -3.77 0.15 0.22
CA ARG A 105 -2.60 0.10 1.12
C ARG A 105 -2.86 -0.79 2.34
N ALA A 106 -4.05 -0.72 2.94
CA ALA A 106 -4.42 -1.55 4.08
C ALA A 106 -4.42 -3.04 3.74
N VAL A 107 -4.96 -3.43 2.57
CA VAL A 107 -4.89 -4.82 2.08
C VAL A 107 -3.44 -5.25 1.88
N GLN A 108 -2.59 -4.39 1.29
CA GLN A 108 -1.18 -4.68 1.08
C GLN A 108 -0.40 -4.87 2.38
N ILE A 109 -0.68 -4.07 3.42
CA ILE A 109 -0.04 -4.19 4.74
C ILE A 109 -0.40 -5.52 5.42
N LEU A 110 -1.64 -5.98 5.25
CA LEU A 110 -2.11 -7.27 5.76
C LEU A 110 -1.66 -8.47 4.90
N GLY A 111 -1.09 -8.21 3.71
CA GLY A 111 -0.60 -9.22 2.79
C GLY A 111 -1.71 -10.16 2.31
N GLY A 112 -1.38 -11.43 2.08
CA GLY A 112 -2.35 -12.42 1.59
C GLY A 112 -3.56 -12.60 2.51
N SER A 113 -3.41 -12.41 3.82
CA SER A 113 -4.52 -12.46 4.78
C SER A 113 -5.51 -11.32 4.60
N GLY A 114 -5.06 -10.15 4.14
CA GLY A 114 -5.91 -8.97 3.90
C GLY A 114 -6.87 -9.11 2.73
N PHE A 115 -6.62 -10.07 1.84
CA PHE A 115 -7.45 -10.34 0.65
C PHE A 115 -8.47 -11.47 0.87
N ILE A 116 -8.38 -12.17 2.00
CA ILE A 116 -9.30 -13.28 2.31
C ILE A 116 -10.66 -12.70 2.69
N ARG A 117 -11.72 -13.29 2.13
CA ARG A 117 -13.09 -12.90 2.46
C ARG A 117 -13.37 -13.10 3.95
N GLY A 118 -14.03 -12.12 4.56
CA GLY A 118 -14.31 -12.09 6.00
C GLY A 118 -13.34 -11.22 6.80
N VAL A 119 -12.28 -10.70 6.17
CA VAL A 119 -11.43 -9.65 6.75
C VAL A 119 -12.01 -8.28 6.39
N GLU A 120 -12.05 -7.39 7.37
CA GLU A 120 -12.62 -6.06 7.23
C GLU A 120 -11.95 -5.22 6.12
N ALA A 121 -10.63 -5.38 5.93
CA ALA A 121 -9.90 -4.67 4.89
C ALA A 121 -10.37 -5.02 3.46
N GLU A 122 -10.74 -6.28 3.21
CA GLU A 122 -11.27 -6.74 1.93
C GLU A 122 -12.66 -6.13 1.66
N ARG A 123 -13.51 -6.13 2.69
CA ARG A 123 -14.83 -5.52 2.63
C ARG A 123 -14.75 -4.02 2.35
N LEU A 124 -13.92 -3.31 3.11
CA LEU A 124 -13.73 -1.87 2.95
C LEU A 124 -13.14 -1.50 1.59
N TYR A 125 -12.26 -2.32 1.02
CA TYR A 125 -11.74 -2.10 -0.32
C TYR A 125 -12.83 -2.19 -1.39
N ARG A 126 -13.73 -3.18 -1.28
CA ARG A 126 -14.89 -3.29 -2.18
C ARG A 126 -15.85 -2.10 -2.03
N ASP A 127 -16.14 -1.72 -0.79
CA ASP A 127 -17.04 -0.60 -0.50
C ASP A 127 -16.44 0.73 -0.98
N ALA A 128 -15.12 0.95 -0.81
CA ALA A 128 -14.46 2.17 -1.26
C ALA A 128 -14.56 2.37 -2.78
N ARG A 129 -14.56 1.30 -3.59
CA ARG A 129 -14.66 1.40 -5.05
C ARG A 129 -16.00 1.97 -5.53
N ILE A 130 -17.09 1.79 -4.78
CA ILE A 130 -18.39 2.34 -5.22
C ILE A 130 -18.42 3.87 -5.11
N THR A 131 -17.63 4.43 -4.19
CA THR A 131 -17.63 5.87 -3.90
C THR A 131 -17.14 6.73 -5.06
N THR A 132 -16.32 6.16 -5.96
CA THR A 132 -15.83 6.86 -7.16
C THR A 132 -16.85 6.88 -8.30
N ILE A 133 -17.94 6.11 -8.19
CA ILE A 133 -18.94 5.93 -9.26
C ILE A 133 -20.25 6.60 -8.88
N TYR A 134 -20.71 6.39 -7.64
CA TYR A 134 -22.00 6.87 -7.17
C TYR A 134 -22.03 8.40 -6.99
N GLU A 135 -23.21 9.02 -7.07
CA GLU A 135 -23.44 10.49 -7.01
C GLU A 135 -22.63 11.31 -8.04
N GLY A 136 -22.32 10.71 -9.20
CA GLY A 136 -21.47 11.29 -10.24
C GLY A 136 -20.00 10.87 -10.12
N THR A 137 -19.45 10.34 -11.21
CA THR A 137 -18.11 9.74 -11.23
C THR A 137 -16.99 10.76 -10.98
N SER A 138 -15.79 10.28 -10.67
CA SER A 138 -14.59 11.13 -10.54
C SER A 138 -14.39 12.05 -11.75
N GLU A 139 -14.66 11.57 -12.96
CA GLU A 139 -14.54 12.34 -14.22
C GLU A 139 -15.58 13.46 -14.29
N VAL A 140 -16.81 13.20 -13.86
CA VAL A 140 -17.86 14.22 -13.80
C VAL A 140 -17.49 15.31 -12.78
N GLN A 141 -16.93 14.95 -11.63
CA GLN A 141 -16.46 15.93 -10.64
C GLN A 141 -15.32 16.80 -11.21
N ARG A 142 -14.36 16.20 -11.91
CA ARG A 142 -13.30 16.96 -12.61
C ARG A 142 -13.87 17.91 -13.65
N LEU A 143 -14.93 17.50 -14.37
CA LEU A 143 -15.59 18.34 -15.37
C LEU A 143 -16.36 19.52 -14.73
N ILE A 144 -16.96 19.34 -13.55
CA ILE A 144 -17.57 20.45 -12.80
C ILE A 144 -16.48 21.44 -12.37
N LEU A 145 -15.36 20.95 -11.84
CA LEU A 145 -14.24 21.78 -11.44
C LEU A 145 -13.60 22.52 -12.62
N SER A 146 -13.39 21.85 -13.76
CA SER A 146 -12.81 22.50 -14.94
C SER A 146 -13.71 23.62 -15.47
N ARG A 147 -15.04 23.42 -15.46
CA ARG A 147 -16.00 24.47 -15.81
C ARG A 147 -16.02 25.63 -14.83
N ALA A 148 -15.73 25.38 -13.55
CA ALA A 148 -15.65 26.44 -12.54
C ALA A 148 -14.36 27.27 -12.68
N LEU A 149 -13.26 26.66 -13.16
CA LEU A 149 -11.98 27.34 -13.38
C LEU A 149 -11.94 28.19 -14.66
N LEU A 150 -12.68 27.80 -15.70
CA LEU A 150 -12.69 28.45 -17.01
C LEU A 150 -13.80 29.49 -17.19
N LYS A 151 -14.57 29.77 -16.13
CA LYS A 151 -15.58 30.83 -16.09
C LYS A 151 -14.96 32.12 -15.58
#